data_AF-A0A6H1TSJ8-F1
#
_entry.id   AF-A0A6H1TSJ8-F1
#
_cell.length_a   1.000
_cell.length_b   1.000
_cell.length_c   1.000
_cell.angle_alpha   90.00
_cell.angle_beta   90.00
_cell.angle_gamma   90.00
#
_symmetry.space_group_name_H-M   'P 1'
#
loop_
_entity.id
_entity.type
_entity.pdbx_description
1 polymer ?
#
loop_
_entity_poly.entity_id
_entity_poly.type
_entity_poly.pdbx_seq_one_letter_code
_entity_poly.pdbx_strand_id
1 'polypeptide(L)'
;MLKAIKVRIYPTDEQSVTLAKHFGCTRWLWNHCLYVMTETYKTTGKGISALTMKKQIPTLKAEYEWLKECYSQCLQQSVLNLSQGFQNFFEGRAKYPNFKSKHRRQSVQFPQNVKVISESAIKFPGLLGTVAAKIHGPIEGQLKTVTVSKMPDGKYFASLLIEDGTEKPDPSSDGKAIGIDLGLTNFAITSDGSKFVNPRHLKKHERNLKRKQRKLSRKKKGSQNRNKARIKVAKVHAKIANTRADFLHKLSRKIVNENQVIVVESPLTPLNKGGTKGGINMVKNHNLAKAISDVGWGQFCTLLKYKAEFEGKVYLEVGRFFPSSHLCSNTLLPLEKMDLSIRSFVCPYCSERHDRDINAAINIRNNKITFAVA
;
A
#
# COMPACT_ATOMS: atom_id res chain seq x y z
N MET A 1 19.24 -5.99 -2.69
CA MET A 1 17.94 -5.32 -2.71
C MET A 1 17.05 -5.87 -1.60
N LEU A 2 16.19 -5.03 -1.02
CA LEU A 2 15.22 -5.48 -0.02
C LEU A 2 13.88 -5.82 -0.68
N LYS A 3 13.46 -7.08 -0.55
CA LYS A 3 12.19 -7.59 -1.08
C LYS A 3 11.28 -8.08 0.04
N ALA A 4 10.02 -7.69 -0.02
CA ALA A 4 9.01 -8.18 0.91
C ALA A 4 8.11 -9.22 0.24
N ILE A 5 8.16 -10.47 0.73
CA ILE A 5 7.29 -11.56 0.27
C ILE A 5 6.20 -11.80 1.32
N LYS A 6 4.93 -11.70 0.90
CA LYS A 6 3.79 -11.91 1.78
C LYS A 6 3.22 -13.32 1.58
N VAL A 7 3.31 -14.14 2.61
CA VAL A 7 2.86 -15.55 2.58
C VAL A 7 1.72 -15.79 3.57
N ARG A 8 0.84 -16.73 3.23
CA ARG A 8 -0.27 -17.13 4.10
C ARG A 8 0.25 -18.16 5.10
N ILE A 9 -0.03 -17.96 6.39
CA ILE A 9 0.33 -18.90 7.46
C ILE A 9 -0.90 -19.45 8.17
N TYR A 10 -0.80 -20.65 8.74
CA TYR A 10 -1.88 -21.40 9.35
C TYR A 10 -1.47 -21.81 10.77
N PRO A 11 -1.52 -20.87 11.73
CA PRO A 11 -1.25 -21.20 13.11
C PRO A 11 -2.30 -22.18 13.66
N THR A 12 -1.88 -23.12 14.49
CA THR A 12 -2.76 -23.94 15.33
C THR A 12 -3.52 -23.07 16.33
N ASP A 13 -4.46 -23.65 17.08
CA ASP A 13 -5.21 -22.90 18.10
C ASP A 13 -4.28 -22.39 19.21
N GLU A 14 -3.35 -23.21 19.68
CA GLU A 14 -2.32 -22.81 20.66
C GLU A 14 -1.42 -21.69 20.13
N GLN A 15 -0.91 -21.83 18.90
CA GLN A 15 -0.10 -20.79 18.25
C GLN A 15 -0.90 -19.50 18.03
N SER A 16 -2.20 -19.61 17.76
CA SER A 16 -3.10 -18.47 17.61
C SER A 16 -3.28 -17.71 18.92
N VAL A 17 -3.33 -18.41 20.06
CA VAL A 17 -3.34 -17.83 21.41
C VAL A 17 -2.00 -17.14 21.69
N THR A 18 -0.87 -17.80 21.43
CA THR A 18 0.47 -17.21 21.59
C THR A 18 0.62 -15.93 20.75
N LEU A 19 0.20 -15.94 19.49
CA LEU A 19 0.19 -14.75 18.63
C LEU A 19 -0.74 -13.66 19.18
N ALA A 20 -1.90 -14.02 19.74
CA ALA A 20 -2.81 -13.06 20.35
C ALA A 20 -2.17 -12.36 21.57
N LYS A 21 -1.41 -13.10 22.39
CA LYS A 21 -0.59 -12.54 23.49
C LYS A 21 0.46 -11.56 22.95
N HIS A 22 1.20 -11.95 21.91
CA HIS A 22 2.21 -11.10 21.25
C HIS A 22 1.60 -9.80 20.69
N PHE A 23 0.47 -9.90 19.98
CA PHE A 23 -0.26 -8.72 19.47
C PHE A 23 -0.79 -7.84 20.60
N GLY A 24 -1.24 -8.44 21.70
CA GLY A 24 -1.72 -7.73 22.89
C GLY A 24 -0.61 -6.90 23.52
N CYS A 25 0.52 -7.54 23.81
CA CYS A 25 1.65 -6.91 24.48
C CYS A 25 2.27 -5.79 23.64
N THR A 26 2.55 -6.06 22.37
CA THR A 26 3.12 -5.04 21.47
C THR A 26 2.18 -3.88 21.21
N ARG A 27 0.85 -4.12 21.15
CA ARG A 27 -0.16 -3.05 21.05
C ARG A 27 -0.18 -2.20 22.31
N TRP A 28 -0.21 -2.82 23.48
CA TRP A 28 -0.26 -2.09 24.74
C TRP A 28 0.99 -1.24 24.91
N LEU A 29 2.18 -1.81 24.70
CA LEU A 29 3.44 -1.10 24.81
C LEU A 29 3.53 0.08 23.82
N TRP A 30 3.09 -0.11 22.57
CA TRP A 30 2.98 0.99 21.60
C TRP A 30 2.10 2.13 22.14
N ASN A 31 0.91 1.80 22.64
CA ASN A 31 -0.04 2.80 23.13
C ASN A 31 0.51 3.50 24.38
N HIS A 32 1.12 2.76 25.31
CA HIS A 32 1.74 3.31 26.50
C HIS A 32 2.89 4.26 26.14
N CYS A 33 3.83 3.83 25.29
CA CYS A 33 4.93 4.70 24.84
C CYS A 33 4.42 5.93 24.08
N LEU A 34 3.41 5.78 23.21
CA LEU A 34 2.80 6.91 22.51
C LEU A 34 2.21 7.92 23.51
N TYR A 35 1.47 7.44 24.51
CA TYR A 35 0.93 8.31 25.56
C TYR A 35 2.04 9.04 26.32
N VAL A 36 3.03 8.32 26.85
CA VAL A 36 4.12 8.91 27.64
C VAL A 36 4.92 9.93 26.80
N MET A 37 5.31 9.58 25.57
CA MET A 37 6.01 10.49 24.68
C MET A 37 5.19 11.75 24.37
N THR A 38 3.88 11.61 24.19
CA THR A 38 2.98 12.74 23.92
C THR A 38 2.87 13.66 25.13
N GLU A 39 2.63 13.11 26.32
CA GLU A 39 2.48 13.89 27.55
C GLU A 39 3.78 14.56 27.96
N THR A 40 4.92 13.87 27.89
CA THR A 40 6.22 14.49 28.19
C THR A 40 6.55 15.62 27.24
N TYR A 41 6.22 15.48 25.95
CA TYR A 41 6.41 16.59 25.00
C TYR A 41 5.51 17.79 25.33
N LYS A 42 4.26 17.56 25.74
CA LYS A 42 3.36 18.64 26.17
C LYS A 42 3.86 19.37 27.41
N THR A 43 4.43 18.66 28.38
CA THR A 43 4.87 19.26 29.65
C THR A 43 6.26 19.89 29.59
N THR A 44 7.19 19.30 28.85
CA THR A 44 8.60 19.72 28.83
C THR A 44 9.05 20.38 27.53
N GLY A 45 8.26 20.27 26.45
CA GLY A 45 8.65 20.64 25.09
C GLY A 45 9.72 19.72 24.47
N LYS A 46 10.21 18.71 25.20
CA LYS A 46 11.28 17.81 24.76
C LYS A 46 10.73 16.41 24.50
N GLY A 47 11.16 15.81 23.39
CA GLY A 47 10.79 14.43 23.02
C GLY A 47 11.61 13.40 23.81
N ILE A 48 11.04 12.20 23.99
CA ILE A 48 11.76 11.08 24.61
C ILE A 48 12.36 10.18 23.54
N SER A 49 13.62 9.80 23.71
CA SER A 49 14.29 8.87 22.80
C SER A 49 13.72 7.45 22.88
N ALA A 50 13.78 6.72 21.75
CA ALA A 50 13.40 5.31 21.71
C ALA A 50 14.25 4.44 22.65
N LEU A 51 15.52 4.81 22.85
CA LEU A 51 16.42 4.10 23.77
C LEU A 51 15.94 4.21 25.21
N THR A 52 15.52 5.40 25.64
CA THR A 52 14.96 5.64 26.98
C THR A 52 13.70 4.78 27.20
N MET A 53 12.79 4.74 26.21
CA MET A 53 11.59 3.90 26.28
C MET A 53 11.91 2.40 26.33
N LYS A 54 12.94 1.95 25.60
CA LYS A 54 13.40 0.55 25.68
C LYS A 54 13.94 0.19 27.06
N LYS A 55 14.68 1.10 27.70
CA LYS A 55 15.21 0.89 29.06
C LYS A 55 14.12 0.75 30.12
N GLN A 56 12.91 1.25 29.86
CA GLN A 56 11.76 1.09 30.78
C GLN A 56 11.07 -0.27 30.65
N ILE A 57 11.33 -1.05 29.58
CA ILE A 57 10.65 -2.35 29.36
C ILE A 57 10.85 -3.33 30.53
N PRO A 58 12.05 -3.50 31.14
CA PRO A 58 12.22 -4.36 32.30
C PRO A 58 11.35 -3.96 33.50
N THR A 59 11.29 -2.66 33.82
CA THR A 59 10.41 -2.13 34.89
C THR A 59 8.95 -2.41 34.58
N LEU A 60 8.51 -2.13 33.35
CA LEU A 60 7.15 -2.43 32.91
C LEU A 60 6.82 -3.92 32.98
N LYS A 61 7.79 -4.82 32.75
CA LYS A 61 7.59 -6.26 32.90
C LYS A 61 7.48 -6.72 34.35
N ALA A 62 8.07 -5.97 35.29
CA ALA A 62 7.92 -6.23 36.71
C ALA A 62 6.53 -5.81 37.19
N GLU A 63 6.03 -4.68 36.72
CA GLU A 63 4.67 -4.17 37.04
C GLU A 63 3.57 -4.98 36.32
N TYR A 64 3.78 -5.31 35.04
CA TYR A 64 2.82 -6.02 34.19
C TYR A 64 3.39 -7.37 33.75
N GLU A 65 3.21 -8.39 34.59
CA GLU A 65 3.79 -9.72 34.38
C GLU A 65 3.43 -10.36 33.03
N TRP A 66 2.21 -10.11 32.53
CA TRP A 66 1.75 -10.62 31.23
C TRP A 66 2.59 -10.11 30.04
N LEU A 67 3.39 -9.04 30.19
CA LEU A 67 4.37 -8.62 29.17
C LEU A 67 5.52 -9.62 29.00
N LYS A 68 5.78 -10.48 29.99
CA LYS A 68 6.78 -11.56 29.91
C LYS A 68 6.37 -12.66 28.93
N GLU A 69 5.07 -12.81 28.64
CA GLU A 69 4.54 -13.81 27.71
C GLU A 69 4.88 -13.51 26.23
N CYS A 70 5.28 -12.27 25.93
CA CYS A 70 5.65 -11.84 24.59
C CYS A 70 7.16 -11.96 24.38
N TYR A 71 7.58 -12.44 23.21
CA TYR A 71 8.98 -12.47 22.84
C TYR A 71 9.61 -11.07 23.00
N SER A 72 10.71 -10.99 23.76
CA SER A 72 11.29 -9.72 24.21
C SER A 72 11.66 -8.78 23.06
N GLN A 73 12.18 -9.34 21.97
CA GLN A 73 12.57 -8.55 20.80
C GLN A 73 11.36 -7.95 20.07
N CYS A 74 10.20 -8.60 20.10
CA CYS A 74 8.97 -8.03 19.52
C CYS A 74 8.51 -6.77 20.28
N LEU A 75 8.69 -6.74 21.61
CA LEU A 75 8.39 -5.56 22.42
C LEU A 75 9.33 -4.40 22.06
N GLN A 76 10.64 -4.67 22.04
CA GLN A 76 11.64 -3.66 21.69
C GLN A 76 11.43 -3.12 20.26
N GLN A 77 11.08 -4.00 19.32
CA GLN A 77 10.78 -3.60 17.94
C GLN A 77 9.51 -2.74 17.85
N SER A 78 8.51 -2.96 18.72
CA SER A 78 7.32 -2.11 18.78
C SER A 78 7.66 -0.64 19.10
N VAL A 79 8.63 -0.42 20.01
CA VAL A 79 9.14 0.92 20.36
C VAL A 79 9.91 1.55 19.20
N LEU A 80 10.77 0.78 18.52
CA LEU A 80 11.49 1.26 17.33
C LEU A 80 10.53 1.67 16.21
N ASN A 81 9.49 0.87 15.99
CA ASN A 81 8.48 1.18 14.97
C ASN A 81 7.72 2.47 15.31
N LEU A 82 7.53 2.79 16.60
CA LEU A 82 6.92 4.04 17.03
C LEU A 82 7.86 5.22 16.76
N SER A 83 9.15 5.06 17.09
CA SER A 83 10.20 6.04 16.80
C SER A 83 10.26 6.38 15.31
N GLN A 84 10.25 5.35 14.44
CA GLN A 84 10.20 5.56 13.00
C GLN A 84 8.92 6.29 12.57
N GLY A 85 7.80 6.00 13.23
CA GLY A 85 6.54 6.70 13.02
C GLY A 85 6.64 8.20 13.30
N PHE A 86 7.33 8.59 14.38
CA PHE A 86 7.60 9.99 14.70
C PHE A 86 8.58 10.64 13.70
N GLN A 87 9.68 9.97 13.34
CA GLN A 87 10.61 10.47 12.31
C GLN A 87 9.87 10.77 11.00
N ASN A 88 9.07 9.82 10.52
CA ASN A 88 8.27 10.01 9.32
C ASN A 88 7.27 11.18 9.45
N PHE A 89 6.75 11.44 10.66
CA PHE A 89 5.87 12.59 10.91
C PHE A 89 6.63 13.91 10.84
N PHE A 90 7.79 14.01 11.50
CA PHE A 90 8.62 15.23 11.49
C PHE A 90 9.17 15.54 10.09
N GLU A 91 9.50 14.52 9.31
CA GLU A 91 9.91 14.66 7.90
C GLU A 91 8.73 14.91 6.94
N GLY A 92 7.49 15.03 7.44
CA GLY A 92 6.31 15.29 6.62
C GLY A 92 5.89 14.13 5.71
N ARG A 93 6.46 12.93 5.88
CA ARG A 93 6.13 11.70 5.13
C ARG A 93 4.88 11.00 5.68
N ALA A 94 4.54 11.23 6.94
CA ALA A 94 3.39 10.62 7.61
C ALA A 94 2.63 11.63 8.49
N LYS A 95 1.40 11.26 8.86
CA LYS A 95 0.66 11.96 9.93
C LYS A 95 1.13 11.48 11.29
N TYR A 96 0.76 12.23 12.33
CA TYR A 96 1.03 11.89 13.72
C TYR A 96 0.64 10.43 14.04
N PRO A 97 1.47 9.67 14.78
CA PRO A 97 1.18 8.29 15.17
C PRO A 97 -0.16 8.15 15.91
N ASN A 98 -0.91 7.09 15.63
CA ASN A 98 -2.20 6.84 16.27
C ASN A 98 -2.13 5.65 17.23
N PHE A 99 -3.01 5.64 18.23
CA PHE A 99 -3.22 4.48 19.09
C PHE A 99 -3.66 3.26 18.27
N LYS A 100 -3.05 2.11 18.56
CA LYS A 100 -3.38 0.82 17.95
C LYS A 100 -4.64 0.24 18.58
N SER A 101 -5.50 -0.34 17.75
CA SER A 101 -6.77 -0.97 18.15
C SER A 101 -6.72 -2.51 18.06
N LYS A 102 -7.37 -3.21 18.99
CA LYS A 102 -7.55 -4.68 18.97
C LYS A 102 -8.44 -5.18 17.83
N HIS A 103 -9.34 -4.33 17.33
CA HIS A 103 -10.40 -4.74 16.39
C HIS A 103 -10.03 -4.55 14.90
N ARG A 104 -8.88 -3.92 14.63
CA ARG A 104 -8.33 -3.73 13.28
C ARG A 104 -7.28 -4.81 12.97
N ARG A 105 -6.51 -4.61 11.89
CA ARG A 105 -5.32 -5.42 11.61
C ARG A 105 -4.40 -5.39 12.84
N GLN A 106 -4.01 -6.57 13.30
CA GLN A 106 -3.01 -6.74 14.34
C GLN A 106 -1.72 -7.22 13.69
N SER A 107 -0.56 -6.80 14.21
CA SER A 107 0.72 -7.23 13.69
C SER A 107 1.80 -7.20 14.75
N VAL A 108 2.74 -8.12 14.64
CA VAL A 108 3.96 -8.21 15.43
C VAL A 108 5.13 -8.45 14.49
N GLN A 109 6.26 -7.82 14.76
CA GLN A 109 7.48 -7.97 13.98
C GLN A 109 8.51 -8.74 14.79
N PHE A 110 9.07 -9.78 14.17
CA PHE A 110 10.19 -10.56 14.64
C PHE A 110 11.44 -10.04 13.90
N PRO A 111 12.35 -9.34 14.60
CA PRO A 111 13.50 -8.72 13.95
C PRO A 111 14.60 -9.72 13.59
N GLN A 112 14.62 -10.92 14.18
CA GLN A 112 15.63 -11.96 13.93
C GLN A 112 15.11 -13.32 14.42
N ASN A 113 15.94 -14.37 14.30
CA ASN A 113 15.70 -15.72 14.80
C ASN A 113 14.49 -16.45 14.18
N VAL A 114 14.00 -15.97 13.04
CA VAL A 114 13.00 -16.67 12.22
C VAL A 114 13.72 -17.40 11.11
N LYS A 115 13.34 -18.66 10.86
CA LYS A 115 13.91 -19.48 9.77
C LYS A 115 12.78 -20.01 8.91
N VAL A 116 12.93 -19.93 7.59
CA VAL A 116 12.07 -20.69 6.66
C VAL A 116 12.63 -22.10 6.62
N ILE A 117 11.83 -23.10 7.04
CA ILE A 117 12.30 -24.50 7.06
C ILE A 117 12.02 -25.17 5.71
N SER A 118 10.84 -24.91 5.16
CA SER A 118 10.35 -25.50 3.92
C SER A 118 9.34 -24.57 3.26
N GLU A 119 8.89 -24.91 2.06
CA GLU A 119 7.78 -24.21 1.38
C GLU A 119 6.46 -24.24 2.19
N SER A 120 6.36 -25.17 3.15
CA SER A 120 5.18 -25.41 3.96
C SER A 120 5.31 -24.96 5.42
N ALA A 121 6.46 -24.42 5.85
CA ALA A 121 6.67 -24.12 7.27
C ALA A 121 7.70 -23.01 7.56
N ILE A 122 7.40 -22.18 8.57
CA ILE A 122 8.28 -21.13 9.08
C ILE A 122 8.47 -21.34 10.59
N LYS A 123 9.73 -21.42 11.03
CA LYS A 123 10.10 -21.51 12.46
C LYS A 123 10.26 -20.13 13.05
N PHE A 124 9.46 -19.83 14.07
CA PHE A 124 9.56 -18.63 14.88
C PHE A 124 10.25 -18.92 16.22
N PRO A 125 10.86 -17.91 16.85
CA PRO A 125 11.47 -18.06 18.16
C PRO A 125 10.41 -18.19 19.27
N GLY A 126 10.83 -18.74 20.41
CA GLY A 126 10.01 -18.88 21.61
C GLY A 126 8.86 -19.87 21.45
N LEU A 127 7.79 -19.67 22.22
CA LEU A 127 6.62 -20.57 22.30
C LEU A 127 5.79 -20.66 21.01
N LEU A 128 6.12 -19.87 19.98
CA LEU A 128 5.40 -19.92 18.70
C LEU A 128 5.83 -21.13 17.84
N GLY A 129 7.12 -21.52 17.93
CA GLY A 129 7.65 -22.69 17.23
C GLY A 129 7.43 -22.66 15.71
N THR A 130 7.23 -23.84 15.14
CA THR A 130 7.03 -24.02 13.69
C THR A 130 5.57 -23.82 13.29
N VAL A 131 5.32 -22.84 12.43
CA VAL A 131 3.98 -22.50 11.93
C VAL A 131 3.86 -22.92 10.48
N ALA A 132 2.78 -23.63 10.14
CA ALA A 132 2.49 -24.00 8.76
C ALA A 132 2.32 -22.75 7.87
N ALA A 133 2.88 -22.79 6.67
CA ALA A 133 2.88 -21.71 5.71
C ALA A 133 2.54 -22.23 4.31
N LYS A 134 2.09 -21.35 3.43
CA LYS A 134 2.01 -21.59 1.99
C LYS A 134 2.88 -20.57 1.30
N ILE A 135 4.11 -20.97 1.03
CA ILE A 135 5.12 -20.17 0.33
C ILE A 135 5.04 -20.56 -1.16
N HIS A 136 5.14 -19.56 -2.03
CA HIS A 136 5.10 -19.75 -3.48
C HIS A 136 6.45 -19.33 -4.06
N GLY A 137 7.21 -20.30 -4.58
CA GLY A 137 8.53 -20.10 -5.15
C GLY A 137 9.67 -20.09 -4.11
N PRO A 138 10.93 -20.22 -4.57
CA PRO A 138 12.09 -20.21 -3.70
C PRO A 138 12.26 -18.86 -3.01
N ILE A 139 12.79 -18.90 -1.79
CA ILE A 139 13.20 -17.70 -1.05
C ILE A 139 14.72 -17.60 -1.15
N GLU A 140 15.18 -16.75 -2.05
CA GLU A 140 16.59 -16.47 -2.28
C GLU A 140 17.00 -15.21 -1.50
N GLY A 141 18.13 -15.28 -0.80
CA GLY A 141 18.68 -14.19 0.00
C GLY A 141 18.53 -14.36 1.52
N GLN A 142 19.07 -13.39 2.26
CA GLN A 142 19.07 -13.39 3.71
C GLN A 142 17.76 -12.86 4.27
N LEU A 143 17.09 -13.65 5.10
CA LEU A 143 15.90 -13.21 5.83
C LEU A 143 16.29 -12.20 6.93
N LYS A 144 15.87 -10.95 6.79
CA LYS A 144 16.11 -9.89 7.79
C LYS A 144 15.04 -9.90 8.87
N THR A 145 13.80 -9.60 8.50
CA THR A 145 12.71 -9.47 9.49
C THR A 145 11.44 -10.17 9.01
N VAL A 146 10.63 -10.63 9.95
CA VAL A 146 9.33 -11.22 9.66
C VAL A 146 8.23 -10.51 10.40
N THR A 147 7.28 -9.94 9.69
CA THR A 147 6.08 -9.35 10.30
C THR A 147 4.90 -10.30 10.17
N VAL A 148 4.44 -10.86 11.29
CA VAL A 148 3.20 -11.63 11.35
C VAL A 148 2.04 -10.69 11.56
N SER A 149 0.97 -10.86 10.78
CA SER A 149 -0.22 -10.01 10.85
C SER A 149 -1.51 -10.82 10.80
N LYS A 150 -2.48 -10.44 11.64
CA LYS A 150 -3.84 -10.96 11.64
C LYS A 150 -4.78 -9.93 11.01
N MET A 151 -5.40 -10.32 9.90
CA MET A 151 -6.39 -9.53 9.20
C MET A 151 -7.75 -9.59 9.91
N PRO A 152 -8.62 -8.58 9.75
CA PRO A 152 -9.94 -8.55 10.39
C PRO A 152 -10.87 -9.70 10.00
N ASP A 153 -10.60 -10.38 8.87
CA ASP A 153 -11.34 -11.55 8.40
C ASP A 153 -10.89 -12.88 9.07
N GLY A 154 -9.86 -12.82 9.92
CA GLY A 154 -9.30 -13.94 10.67
C GLY A 154 -8.05 -14.56 10.07
N LYS A 155 -7.64 -14.16 8.86
CA LYS A 155 -6.46 -14.71 8.19
C LYS A 155 -5.17 -14.12 8.76
N TYR A 156 -4.16 -14.96 8.90
CA TYR A 156 -2.78 -14.64 9.26
C TYR A 156 -1.85 -14.60 8.04
N PHE A 157 -0.95 -13.62 8.00
CA PHE A 157 0.07 -13.52 6.96
C PHE A 157 1.42 -13.21 7.59
N ALA A 158 2.48 -13.82 7.08
CA ALA A 158 3.85 -13.44 7.36
C ALA A 158 4.40 -12.61 6.19
N SER A 159 4.95 -11.43 6.47
CA SER A 159 5.69 -10.63 5.52
C SER A 159 7.17 -10.85 5.79
N LEU A 160 7.84 -11.55 4.89
CA LEU A 160 9.26 -11.88 4.94
C LEU A 160 10.03 -10.77 4.24
N LEU A 161 10.85 -10.03 4.98
CA LEU A 161 11.78 -9.06 4.43
C LEU A 161 13.10 -9.77 4.15
N ILE A 162 13.46 -9.87 2.89
CA ILE A 162 14.63 -10.60 2.41
C ILE A 162 15.57 -9.62 1.74
N GLU A 163 16.86 -9.78 2.01
CA GLU A 163 17.94 -9.09 1.31
C GLU A 163 18.63 -10.08 0.37
N ASP A 164 18.48 -9.88 -0.94
CA ASP A 164 19.06 -10.75 -1.98
C ASP A 164 20.53 -10.41 -2.32
N GLY A 165 21.12 -9.40 -1.67
CA GLY A 165 22.53 -9.02 -1.83
C GLY A 165 22.88 -8.31 -3.15
N THR A 166 21.93 -8.16 -4.07
CA THR A 166 22.16 -7.48 -5.36
C THR A 166 21.92 -5.98 -5.27
N GLU A 167 22.59 -5.17 -6.07
CA GLU A 167 22.23 -3.75 -6.20
C GLU A 167 21.06 -3.57 -7.17
N LYS A 168 20.42 -2.39 -7.13
CA LYS A 168 19.44 -2.07 -8.15
C LYS A 168 20.18 -1.91 -9.48
N PRO A 169 19.71 -2.54 -10.57
CA PRO A 169 20.30 -2.30 -11.89
C PRO A 169 20.16 -0.83 -12.25
N ASP A 170 21.15 -0.32 -12.99
CA ASP A 170 21.10 1.04 -13.51
C ASP A 170 19.92 1.20 -14.48
N PRO A 171 19.21 2.35 -14.43
CA PRO A 171 18.09 2.59 -15.30
C PRO A 171 18.57 2.77 -16.75
N SER A 172 18.10 1.92 -17.66
CA SER A 172 18.25 2.11 -19.10
C SER A 172 16.95 2.63 -19.71
N SER A 173 17.08 3.63 -20.59
CA SER A 173 15.98 4.18 -21.41
C SER A 173 15.89 3.53 -22.80
N ASP A 174 16.74 2.55 -23.10
CA ASP A 174 16.87 2.01 -24.45
C ASP A 174 15.72 1.05 -24.77
N GLY A 175 14.74 1.54 -25.52
CA GLY A 175 13.65 0.72 -26.03
C GLY A 175 12.30 1.41 -26.01
N LYS A 176 11.25 0.61 -25.95
CA LYS A 176 9.87 1.09 -26.06
C LYS A 176 9.50 1.97 -24.87
N ALA A 177 9.01 3.16 -25.16
CA ALA A 177 8.45 4.07 -24.17
C ALA A 177 6.92 4.15 -24.28
N ILE A 178 6.24 4.18 -23.13
CA ILE A 178 4.78 4.22 -23.04
C ILE A 178 4.28 5.34 -22.14
N GLY A 179 3.31 6.10 -22.64
CA GLY A 179 2.54 7.05 -21.84
C GLY A 179 1.24 6.41 -21.36
N ILE A 180 0.84 6.70 -20.12
CA ILE A 180 -0.35 6.13 -19.49
C ILE A 180 -1.23 7.25 -18.95
N ASP A 181 -2.42 7.35 -19.50
CA ASP A 181 -3.52 8.20 -19.03
C ASP A 181 -4.46 7.38 -18.12
N LEU A 182 -4.81 7.90 -16.93
CA LEU A 182 -5.56 7.16 -15.92
C LEU A 182 -6.99 7.68 -15.77
N GLY A 183 -7.97 6.83 -16.09
CA GLY A 183 -9.38 7.21 -16.16
C GLY A 183 -10.33 6.43 -15.25
N LEU A 184 -11.54 6.96 -15.03
CA LEU A 184 -12.60 6.27 -14.29
C LEU A 184 -13.37 5.26 -15.14
N THR A 185 -13.56 5.57 -16.43
CA THR A 185 -14.24 4.71 -17.40
C THR A 185 -13.33 3.56 -17.81
N ASN A 186 -12.19 3.90 -18.42
CA ASN A 186 -11.07 2.99 -18.65
C ASN A 186 -10.03 3.27 -17.56
N PHE A 187 -9.60 2.22 -16.86
CA PHE A 187 -8.63 2.32 -15.78
C PHE A 187 -7.33 2.97 -16.23
N ALA A 188 -6.82 2.54 -17.39
CA ALA A 188 -5.63 3.05 -18.01
C ALA A 188 -5.78 3.01 -19.53
N ILE A 189 -5.30 4.05 -20.21
CA ILE A 189 -5.21 4.13 -21.67
C ILE A 189 -3.76 4.43 -22.01
N THR A 190 -3.19 3.67 -22.93
CA THR A 190 -1.77 3.75 -23.28
C THR A 190 -1.55 4.46 -24.60
N SER A 191 -0.36 5.04 -24.78
CA SER A 191 0.03 5.75 -26.01
C SER A 191 0.11 4.85 -27.25
N ASP A 192 0.10 3.52 -27.08
CA ASP A 192 0.00 2.55 -28.18
C ASP A 192 -1.45 2.14 -28.52
N GLY A 193 -2.44 2.81 -27.92
CA GLY A 193 -3.86 2.63 -28.20
C GLY A 193 -4.54 1.55 -27.34
N SER A 194 -3.82 0.84 -26.47
CA SER A 194 -4.45 -0.15 -25.59
C SER A 194 -5.34 0.52 -24.53
N LYS A 195 -6.55 -0.02 -24.35
CA LYS A 195 -7.52 0.47 -23.34
C LYS A 195 -7.81 -0.62 -22.32
N PHE A 196 -7.46 -0.36 -21.05
CA PHE A 196 -7.71 -1.29 -19.95
C PHE A 196 -8.97 -0.87 -19.20
N VAL A 197 -10.03 -1.68 -19.29
CA VAL A 197 -11.32 -1.40 -18.67
C VAL A 197 -11.22 -1.46 -17.14
N ASN A 198 -11.88 -0.54 -16.44
CA ASN A 198 -12.02 -0.60 -14.99
C ASN A 198 -13.01 -1.71 -14.58
N PRO A 199 -12.56 -2.77 -13.85
CA PRO A 199 -13.45 -3.87 -13.49
C PRO A 199 -14.57 -3.50 -12.49
N ARG A 200 -14.51 -2.33 -11.85
CA ARG A 200 -15.52 -1.82 -10.88
C ARG A 200 -15.87 -2.85 -9.79
N HIS A 201 -14.85 -3.44 -9.17
CA HIS A 201 -15.00 -4.53 -8.21
C HIS A 201 -15.93 -4.20 -7.03
N LEU A 202 -15.95 -2.95 -6.56
CA LEU A 202 -16.84 -2.54 -5.48
C LEU A 202 -18.31 -2.66 -5.87
N LYS A 203 -18.68 -2.25 -7.10
CA LYS A 203 -20.08 -2.29 -7.58
C LYS A 203 -20.64 -3.71 -7.54
N LYS A 204 -19.83 -4.72 -7.90
CA LYS A 204 -20.20 -6.14 -7.87
C LYS A 204 -20.49 -6.66 -6.45
N HIS A 205 -19.77 -6.15 -5.45
CA HIS A 205 -19.87 -6.64 -4.07
C HIS A 205 -20.70 -5.74 -3.14
N GLU A 206 -21.10 -4.56 -3.61
CA GLU A 206 -21.75 -3.53 -2.82
C GLU A 206 -23.07 -3.99 -2.17
N ARG A 207 -23.98 -4.61 -2.94
CA ARG A 207 -25.27 -5.07 -2.42
C ARG A 207 -25.08 -6.03 -1.24
N ASN A 208 -24.12 -6.96 -1.37
CA ASN A 208 -23.79 -7.91 -0.31
C ASN A 208 -23.14 -7.21 0.90
N LEU A 209 -22.24 -6.24 0.66
CA LEU A 209 -21.59 -5.46 1.70
C LEU A 209 -22.62 -4.66 2.52
N LYS A 210 -23.50 -3.90 1.85
CA LYS A 210 -24.57 -3.10 2.48
C LYS A 210 -25.48 -3.96 3.34
N ARG A 211 -25.90 -5.13 2.83
CA ARG A 211 -26.72 -6.09 3.58
C ARG A 211 -26.01 -6.56 4.86
N LYS A 212 -24.73 -6.91 4.79
CA LYS A 212 -23.97 -7.39 5.96
C LYS A 212 -23.68 -6.26 6.96
N GLN A 213 -23.41 -5.04 6.49
CA GLN A 213 -23.24 -3.87 7.35
C GLN A 213 -24.53 -3.52 8.10
N ARG A 214 -25.70 -3.54 7.43
CA ARG A 214 -27.02 -3.36 8.09
C ARG A 214 -27.27 -4.43 9.17
N LYS A 215 -26.92 -5.70 8.88
CA LYS A 215 -27.02 -6.76 9.89
C LYS A 215 -26.09 -6.51 11.08
N LEU A 216 -24.88 -6.00 10.85
CA LEU A 216 -23.91 -5.67 11.90
C LEU A 216 -24.39 -4.50 12.79
N SER A 217 -24.94 -3.43 12.20
CA SER A 217 -25.36 -2.25 12.95
C SER A 217 -26.48 -2.54 13.94
N ARG A 218 -27.38 -3.47 13.60
CA ARG A 218 -28.48 -3.94 14.46
C ARG A 218 -28.05 -4.85 15.62
N LYS A 219 -26.78 -5.27 15.71
CA LYS A 219 -26.31 -6.15 16.81
C LYS A 219 -25.81 -5.33 17.99
N LYS A 220 -26.15 -5.77 19.21
CA LYS A 220 -25.69 -5.20 20.49
C LYS A 220 -24.16 -5.05 20.49
N LYS A 221 -23.68 -3.85 20.80
CA LYS A 221 -22.24 -3.56 20.97
C LYS A 221 -21.65 -4.52 22.02
N GLY A 222 -20.42 -5.00 21.81
CA GLY A 222 -19.76 -5.97 22.69
C GLY A 222 -20.20 -7.44 22.53
N SER A 223 -21.38 -7.73 21.99
CA SER A 223 -21.87 -9.13 21.89
C SER A 223 -21.04 -10.02 20.95
N GLN A 224 -20.97 -11.33 21.26
CA GLN A 224 -20.33 -12.33 20.39
C GLN A 224 -20.98 -12.39 19.00
N ASN A 225 -22.30 -12.21 18.94
CA ASN A 225 -23.05 -12.14 17.67
C ASN A 225 -22.62 -10.95 16.81
N ARG A 226 -22.32 -9.80 17.42
CA ARG A 226 -21.75 -8.65 16.70
C ARG A 226 -20.34 -8.96 16.18
N ASN A 227 -19.50 -9.64 16.96
CA ASN A 227 -18.17 -10.04 16.50
C ASN A 227 -18.24 -11.00 15.29
N LYS A 228 -19.12 -12.01 15.34
CA LYS A 228 -19.41 -12.91 14.20
C LYS A 228 -19.85 -12.11 12.96
N ALA A 229 -20.75 -11.13 13.11
CA ALA A 229 -21.19 -10.26 12.02
C ALA A 229 -20.05 -9.37 11.47
N ARG A 230 -19.19 -8.83 12.35
CA ARG A 230 -18.03 -8.01 11.97
C ARG A 230 -17.06 -8.79 11.08
N ILE A 231 -16.78 -10.05 11.41
CA ILE A 231 -15.93 -10.92 10.60
C ILE A 231 -16.57 -11.17 9.22
N LYS A 232 -17.89 -11.37 9.14
CA LYS A 232 -18.59 -11.53 7.84
C LYS A 232 -18.48 -10.29 6.95
N VAL A 233 -18.50 -9.09 7.53
CA VAL A 233 -18.26 -7.82 6.81
C VAL A 233 -16.79 -7.74 6.37
N ALA A 234 -15.85 -8.05 7.26
CA ALA A 234 -14.42 -8.06 6.97
C ALA A 234 -14.05 -9.00 5.81
N LYS A 235 -14.67 -10.20 5.72
CA LYS A 235 -14.48 -11.13 4.60
C LYS A 235 -14.86 -10.53 3.24
N VAL A 236 -15.90 -9.68 3.18
CA VAL A 236 -16.29 -9.00 1.93
C VAL A 236 -15.28 -7.91 1.57
N HIS A 237 -14.87 -7.10 2.53
CA HIS A 237 -13.80 -6.11 2.31
C HIS A 237 -12.50 -6.76 1.84
N ALA A 238 -12.12 -7.89 2.45
CA ALA A 238 -10.93 -8.65 2.06
C ALA A 238 -11.03 -9.17 0.61
N LYS A 239 -12.22 -9.65 0.19
CA LYS A 239 -12.43 -10.07 -1.21
C LYS A 239 -12.27 -8.91 -2.18
N ILE A 240 -12.90 -7.76 -1.91
CA ILE A 240 -12.78 -6.56 -2.75
C ILE A 240 -11.32 -6.10 -2.85
N ALA A 241 -10.63 -5.99 -1.71
CA ALA A 241 -9.24 -5.56 -1.67
C ALA A 241 -8.30 -6.53 -2.42
N ASN A 242 -8.49 -7.84 -2.26
CA ASN A 242 -7.67 -8.84 -2.94
C ASN A 242 -7.92 -8.87 -4.45
N THR A 243 -9.18 -8.78 -4.90
CA THR A 243 -9.49 -8.77 -6.33
C THR A 243 -8.94 -7.50 -7.01
N ARG A 244 -9.04 -6.35 -6.35
CA ARG A 244 -8.39 -5.13 -6.82
C ARG A 244 -6.87 -5.28 -6.89
N ALA A 245 -6.24 -5.78 -5.82
CA ALA A 245 -4.80 -5.98 -5.81
C ALA A 245 -4.35 -6.93 -6.94
N ASP A 246 -5.07 -8.01 -7.20
CA ASP A 246 -4.80 -8.95 -8.31
C ASP A 246 -4.81 -8.23 -9.67
N PHE A 247 -5.87 -7.45 -9.96
CA PHE A 247 -5.97 -6.66 -11.18
C PHE A 247 -4.78 -5.69 -11.32
N LEU A 248 -4.49 -4.91 -10.27
CA LEU A 248 -3.40 -3.94 -10.27
C LEU A 248 -2.03 -4.60 -10.47
N HIS A 249 -1.77 -5.74 -9.81
CA HIS A 249 -0.51 -6.47 -9.94
C HIS A 249 -0.32 -7.06 -11.34
N LYS A 250 -1.36 -7.63 -11.94
CA LYS A 250 -1.31 -8.17 -13.30
C LYS A 250 -1.08 -7.07 -14.33
N LEU A 251 -1.86 -5.99 -14.27
CA LEU A 251 -1.74 -4.89 -15.21
C LEU A 251 -0.36 -4.19 -15.13
N SER A 252 0.08 -3.86 -13.91
CA SER A 252 1.41 -3.23 -13.74
C SER A 252 2.55 -4.16 -14.14
N ARG A 253 2.41 -5.49 -13.96
CA ARG A 253 3.43 -6.44 -14.42
C ARG A 253 3.46 -6.50 -15.94
N LYS A 254 2.31 -6.57 -16.59
CA LYS A 254 2.20 -6.55 -18.06
C LYS A 254 2.91 -5.32 -18.65
N ILE A 255 2.54 -4.13 -18.17
CA ILE A 255 3.10 -2.86 -18.66
C ILE A 255 4.61 -2.79 -18.45
N VAL A 256 5.11 -3.19 -17.27
CA VAL A 256 6.55 -3.18 -17.00
C VAL A 256 7.29 -4.16 -17.89
N ASN A 257 6.75 -5.35 -18.14
CA ASN A 257 7.40 -6.33 -19.00
C ASN A 257 7.50 -5.87 -20.45
N GLU A 258 6.49 -5.16 -20.95
CA GLU A 258 6.37 -4.76 -22.36
C GLU A 258 7.08 -3.45 -22.72
N ASN A 259 7.56 -2.68 -21.74
CA ASN A 259 8.09 -1.33 -21.97
C ASN A 259 9.34 -1.04 -21.13
N GLN A 260 10.28 -0.29 -21.69
CA GLN A 260 11.52 0.13 -21.03
C GLN A 260 11.33 1.44 -20.25
N VAL A 261 10.55 2.36 -20.82
CA VAL A 261 10.24 3.66 -20.20
C VAL A 261 8.73 3.77 -19.99
N ILE A 262 8.33 4.10 -18.76
CA ILE A 262 6.93 4.21 -18.36
C ILE A 262 6.69 5.62 -17.85
N VAL A 263 5.85 6.36 -18.56
CA VAL A 263 5.48 7.72 -18.23
C VAL A 263 4.01 7.76 -17.82
N VAL A 264 3.72 8.28 -16.64
CA VAL A 264 2.36 8.33 -16.09
C VAL A 264 2.06 9.75 -15.66
N GLU A 265 0.81 10.19 -15.80
CA GLU A 265 0.37 11.37 -15.06
C GLU A 265 0.44 11.11 -13.55
N SER A 266 0.91 12.10 -12.78
CA SER A 266 0.93 11.96 -11.31
C SER A 266 -0.52 11.87 -10.79
N PRO A 267 -0.92 10.75 -10.15
CA PRO A 267 -2.32 10.53 -9.82
C PRO A 267 -2.81 11.46 -8.70
N LEU A 268 -4.09 11.86 -8.77
CA LEU A 268 -4.81 12.69 -7.79
C LEU A 268 -5.02 12.05 -6.39
N THR A 269 -4.32 10.98 -6.08
CA THR A 269 -4.30 10.37 -4.74
C THR A 269 -3.26 11.03 -3.85
N PRO A 270 -3.58 11.30 -2.56
CA PRO A 270 -2.62 11.89 -1.64
C PRO A 270 -1.54 10.85 -1.32
N LEU A 271 -0.49 10.80 -2.14
CA LEU A 271 0.82 10.46 -1.64
C LEU A 271 1.22 11.65 -0.79
N ASN A 272 1.38 11.41 0.51
CA ASN A 272 1.95 12.36 1.47
C ASN A 272 3.42 12.65 1.10
N LYS A 273 3.67 13.25 -0.06
CA LYS A 273 4.91 13.98 -0.30
C LYS A 273 4.71 15.34 0.34
N GLY A 274 5.13 15.43 1.60
CA GLY A 274 5.41 16.67 2.32
C GLY A 274 4.30 17.69 2.37
N GLY A 275 3.31 17.51 3.24
CA GLY A 275 2.56 18.60 3.88
C GLY A 275 1.88 19.69 3.01
N THR A 276 1.93 19.61 1.69
CA THR A 276 1.48 20.71 0.83
C THR A 276 -0.02 20.62 0.71
N LYS A 277 -0.69 21.53 1.43
CA LYS A 277 -2.11 21.85 1.30
C LYS A 277 -2.39 22.37 -0.12
N GLY A 278 -2.49 21.47 -1.10
CA GLY A 278 -2.68 21.88 -2.49
C GLY A 278 -3.19 20.81 -3.45
N GLY A 279 -3.33 19.56 -3.00
CA GLY A 279 -3.95 18.51 -3.83
C GLY A 279 -5.46 18.68 -3.90
N ILE A 280 -6.02 18.78 -5.12
CA ILE A 280 -7.44 18.53 -5.34
C ILE A 280 -7.67 17.07 -4.98
N ASN A 281 -8.08 16.84 -3.74
CA ASN A 281 -8.52 15.54 -3.32
C ASN A 281 -9.84 15.30 -4.07
N MET A 282 -9.80 14.61 -5.21
CA MET A 282 -11.02 14.26 -5.95
C MET A 282 -11.98 13.41 -5.09
N VAL A 283 -11.50 12.86 -3.96
CA VAL A 283 -12.30 12.20 -2.92
C VAL A 283 -13.11 13.21 -2.08
N LYS A 284 -12.89 14.52 -2.20
CA LYS A 284 -13.76 15.58 -1.66
C LYS A 284 -15.06 15.71 -2.46
N ASN A 285 -15.07 15.36 -3.74
CA ASN A 285 -16.31 15.26 -4.48
C ASN A 285 -17.04 13.98 -4.03
N HIS A 286 -18.03 14.13 -3.14
CA HIS A 286 -18.75 13.01 -2.53
C HIS A 286 -19.39 12.06 -3.56
N ASN A 287 -19.70 12.53 -4.76
CA ASN A 287 -20.29 11.72 -5.83
C ASN A 287 -19.27 10.78 -6.49
N LEU A 288 -18.01 11.21 -6.62
CA LEU A 288 -16.94 10.45 -7.27
C LEU A 288 -15.99 9.76 -6.29
N ALA A 289 -15.96 10.20 -5.02
CA ALA A 289 -15.07 9.73 -3.97
C ALA A 289 -15.02 8.20 -3.87
N LYS A 290 -16.19 7.57 -3.96
CA LYS A 290 -16.34 6.11 -3.89
C LYS A 290 -15.76 5.40 -5.11
N ALA A 291 -16.01 5.93 -6.32
CA ALA A 291 -15.48 5.36 -7.55
C ALA A 291 -13.95 5.49 -7.58
N ILE A 292 -13.42 6.67 -7.25
CA ILE A 292 -11.98 6.95 -7.18
C ILE A 292 -11.28 6.05 -6.16
N SER A 293 -11.88 5.89 -4.97
CA SER A 293 -11.35 5.02 -3.94
C SER A 293 -11.38 3.53 -4.34
N ASP A 294 -12.27 3.13 -5.24
CA ASP A 294 -12.31 1.77 -5.78
C ASP A 294 -11.16 1.53 -6.76
N VAL A 295 -10.85 2.50 -7.63
CA VAL A 295 -9.88 2.35 -8.73
C VAL A 295 -8.45 2.09 -8.22
N GLY A 296 -7.95 2.90 -7.29
CA GLY A 296 -6.67 2.64 -6.62
C GLY A 296 -5.41 3.04 -7.42
N TRP A 297 -5.46 4.13 -8.20
CA TRP A 297 -4.32 4.63 -9.00
C TRP A 297 -3.03 4.84 -8.22
N GLY A 298 -3.07 5.42 -7.02
CA GLY A 298 -1.85 5.60 -6.21
C GLY A 298 -1.14 4.28 -5.90
N GLN A 299 -1.90 3.21 -5.66
CA GLN A 299 -1.32 1.87 -5.49
C GLN A 299 -0.73 1.39 -6.82
N PHE A 300 -1.44 1.57 -7.93
CA PHE A 300 -0.96 1.20 -9.27
C PHE A 300 0.37 1.88 -9.66
N CYS A 301 0.47 3.20 -9.49
CA CYS A 301 1.71 3.95 -9.72
C CYS A 301 2.84 3.48 -8.81
N THR A 302 2.55 3.17 -7.54
CA THR A 302 3.53 2.55 -6.63
C THR A 302 4.01 1.21 -7.19
N LEU A 303 3.09 0.36 -7.69
CA LEU A 303 3.44 -0.93 -8.28
C LEU A 303 4.30 -0.77 -9.53
N LEU A 304 3.95 0.14 -10.44
CA LEU A 304 4.75 0.43 -11.64
C LEU A 304 6.16 0.88 -11.26
N LYS A 305 6.25 1.87 -10.36
CA LYS A 305 7.52 2.45 -9.94
C LYS A 305 8.48 1.41 -9.38
N TYR A 306 8.10 0.67 -8.35
CA TYR A 306 9.04 -0.28 -7.76
C TYR A 306 9.37 -1.42 -8.73
N LYS A 307 8.42 -1.89 -9.55
CA LYS A 307 8.69 -2.96 -10.51
C LYS A 307 9.64 -2.53 -11.62
N ALA A 308 9.50 -1.30 -12.10
CA ALA A 308 10.41 -0.72 -13.08
C ALA A 308 11.82 -0.57 -12.47
N GLU A 309 11.93 0.02 -11.28
CA GLU A 309 13.21 0.17 -10.58
C GLU A 309 13.92 -1.17 -10.28
N PHE A 310 13.15 -2.23 -10.03
CA PHE A 310 13.72 -3.58 -9.82
C PHE A 310 14.26 -4.22 -11.10
N GLU A 311 13.85 -3.74 -12.27
CA GLU A 311 14.24 -4.28 -13.58
C GLU A 311 15.13 -3.31 -14.37
N GLY A 312 15.61 -2.22 -13.74
CA GLY A 312 16.47 -1.24 -14.42
C GLY A 312 15.72 -0.42 -15.46
N LYS A 313 14.41 -0.26 -15.27
CA LYS A 313 13.52 0.47 -16.18
C LYS A 313 13.20 1.84 -15.63
N VAL A 314 12.93 2.79 -16.53
CA VAL A 314 12.66 4.18 -16.17
C VAL A 314 11.18 4.38 -15.89
N TYR A 315 10.85 4.93 -14.72
CA TYR A 315 9.50 5.36 -14.36
C TYR A 315 9.49 6.89 -14.15
N LEU A 316 8.68 7.60 -14.93
CA LEU A 316 8.57 9.06 -14.90
C LEU A 316 7.14 9.50 -14.60
N GLU A 317 7.02 10.58 -13.82
CA GLU A 317 5.73 11.22 -13.53
C GLU A 317 5.66 12.58 -14.21
N VAL A 318 4.58 12.80 -14.97
CA VAL A 318 4.27 14.11 -15.56
C VAL A 318 3.57 14.99 -14.52
N GLY A 319 3.87 16.29 -14.56
CA GLY A 319 3.29 17.28 -13.66
C GLY A 319 1.77 17.37 -13.83
N ARG A 320 1.06 17.56 -12.71
CA ARG A 320 -0.42 17.51 -12.63
C ARG A 320 -1.16 18.47 -13.57
N PHE A 321 -0.51 19.56 -13.97
CA PHE A 321 -1.10 20.64 -14.76
C PHE A 321 -0.71 20.55 -16.23
N PHE A 322 -0.01 19.49 -16.62
CA PHE A 322 0.32 19.27 -18.01
C PHE A 322 -0.98 19.09 -18.81
N PRO A 323 -1.25 19.93 -19.82
CA PRO A 323 -2.50 19.92 -20.56
C PRO A 323 -2.55 18.78 -21.60
N SER A 324 -2.35 17.53 -21.16
CA SER A 324 -2.21 16.35 -22.03
C SER A 324 -3.38 16.19 -23.00
N SER A 325 -4.61 16.45 -22.57
CA SER A 325 -5.81 16.33 -23.41
C SER A 325 -6.16 17.60 -24.21
N HIS A 326 -5.43 18.69 -24.01
CA HIS A 326 -5.62 19.99 -24.68
C HIS A 326 -4.45 20.34 -25.62
N LEU A 327 -3.63 19.36 -25.98
CA LEU A 327 -2.58 19.51 -26.98
C LEU A 327 -2.83 18.49 -28.09
N CYS A 328 -2.59 18.85 -29.34
CA CYS A 328 -2.51 17.87 -30.42
C CYS A 328 -1.23 17.05 -30.28
N SER A 329 -1.32 15.72 -30.28
CA SER A 329 -0.14 14.86 -30.16
C SER A 329 0.79 14.87 -31.37
N ASN A 330 0.30 15.33 -32.52
CA ASN A 330 1.08 15.43 -33.75
C ASN A 330 1.77 16.81 -33.86
N THR A 331 1.05 17.90 -33.59
CA THR A 331 1.55 19.27 -33.80
C THR A 331 2.00 19.97 -32.52
N LEU A 332 1.67 19.44 -31.34
CA LEU A 332 1.87 20.07 -30.03
C LEU A 332 1.16 21.42 -29.84
N LEU A 333 0.29 21.80 -30.78
CA LEU A 333 -0.49 23.03 -30.69
C LEU A 333 -1.68 22.88 -29.72
N PRO A 334 -2.05 23.94 -29.00
CA PRO A 334 -3.15 23.93 -28.04
C PRO A 334 -4.50 23.75 -28.75
N LEU A 335 -5.31 22.84 -28.23
CA LEU A 335 -6.67 22.58 -28.67
C LEU A 335 -7.66 23.34 -27.78
N GLU A 336 -8.79 23.74 -28.37
CA GLU A 336 -9.88 24.34 -27.63
C GLU A 336 -10.41 23.41 -26.52
N LYS A 337 -11.07 24.03 -25.54
CA LYS A 337 -11.61 23.29 -24.40
C LYS A 337 -12.81 22.45 -24.83
N MET A 338 -12.60 21.14 -24.93
CA MET A 338 -13.64 20.17 -25.26
C MET A 338 -14.40 19.68 -24.01
N ASP A 339 -15.72 19.52 -24.15
CA ASP A 339 -16.58 18.88 -23.14
C ASP A 339 -16.13 17.43 -22.87
N LEU A 340 -16.32 16.92 -21.64
CA LEU A 340 -15.94 15.57 -21.22
C LEU A 340 -16.68 14.44 -21.99
N SER A 341 -17.80 14.76 -22.62
CA SER A 341 -18.57 13.87 -23.51
C SER A 341 -17.89 13.63 -24.85
N ILE A 342 -17.05 14.57 -25.32
CA ILE A 342 -16.34 14.45 -26.59
C ILE A 342 -15.19 13.44 -26.43
N ARG A 343 -15.29 12.32 -27.16
CA ARG A 343 -14.32 11.20 -27.14
C ARG A 343 -13.42 11.14 -28.37
N SER A 344 -13.87 11.68 -29.49
CA SER A 344 -13.07 11.83 -30.70
C SER A 344 -13.26 13.21 -31.30
N PHE A 345 -12.20 13.78 -31.84
CA PHE A 345 -12.23 15.10 -32.49
C PHE A 345 -11.34 15.08 -33.75
N VAL A 346 -11.61 15.97 -34.69
CA VAL A 346 -10.72 16.24 -35.82
C VAL A 346 -9.87 17.45 -35.44
N CYS A 347 -8.56 17.32 -35.54
CA CYS A 347 -7.64 18.39 -35.16
C CYS A 347 -7.68 19.52 -36.21
N PRO A 348 -7.85 20.79 -35.80
CA PRO A 348 -7.86 21.92 -36.75
C PRO A 348 -6.48 22.19 -37.38
N TYR A 349 -5.40 21.64 -36.81
CA TYR A 349 -4.03 21.91 -37.25
C TYR A 349 -3.43 20.82 -38.14
N CYS A 350 -3.69 19.54 -37.85
CA CYS A 350 -3.20 18.42 -38.69
C CYS A 350 -4.29 17.71 -39.48
N SER A 351 -5.57 18.09 -39.32
CA SER A 351 -6.73 17.46 -39.98
C SER A 351 -6.93 15.97 -39.67
N GLU A 352 -6.14 15.38 -38.76
CA GLU A 352 -6.30 14.00 -38.34
C GLU A 352 -7.42 13.84 -37.30
N ARG A 353 -8.07 12.68 -37.32
CA ARG A 353 -9.03 12.28 -36.30
C ARG A 353 -8.30 11.63 -35.12
N HIS A 354 -8.46 12.21 -33.93
CA HIS A 354 -7.88 11.67 -32.71
C HIS A 354 -8.95 11.11 -31.78
N ASP A 355 -8.61 10.02 -31.09
CA ASP A 355 -9.24 9.64 -29.82
C ASP A 355 -8.63 10.50 -28.71
N ARG A 356 -9.48 11.17 -27.94
CA ARG A 356 -9.05 12.14 -26.92
C ARG A 356 -8.14 11.52 -25.87
N ASP A 357 -8.48 10.32 -25.40
CA ASP A 357 -7.76 9.69 -24.30
C ASP A 357 -6.42 9.10 -24.81
N ILE A 358 -6.38 8.59 -26.05
CA ILE A 358 -5.12 8.14 -26.70
C ILE A 358 -4.19 9.34 -26.96
N ASN A 359 -4.74 10.44 -27.48
CA ASN A 359 -3.99 11.69 -27.69
C ASN A 359 -3.35 12.18 -26.38
N ALA A 360 -4.11 12.14 -25.28
CA ALA A 360 -3.58 12.47 -23.96
C ALA A 360 -2.43 11.55 -23.54
N ALA A 361 -2.57 10.24 -23.72
CA ALA A 361 -1.51 9.28 -23.41
C ALA A 361 -0.24 9.50 -24.25
N ILE A 362 -0.36 9.83 -25.54
CA ILE A 362 0.79 10.18 -26.41
C ILE A 362 1.47 11.45 -25.90
N ASN A 363 0.71 12.48 -25.55
CA ASN A 363 1.28 13.72 -25.01
C ASN A 363 2.00 13.49 -23.67
N ILE A 364 1.45 12.64 -22.79
CA ILE A 364 2.09 12.25 -21.53
C ILE A 364 3.45 11.61 -21.81
N ARG A 365 3.51 10.67 -22.75
CA ARG A 365 4.78 10.05 -23.17
C ARG A 365 5.78 11.10 -23.66
N ASN A 366 5.37 11.91 -24.62
CA ASN A 366 6.25 12.86 -25.29
C ASN A 366 6.79 13.93 -24.33
N ASN A 367 5.99 14.36 -23.34
CA ASN A 367 6.40 15.35 -22.34
C ASN A 367 7.68 14.99 -21.57
N LYS A 368 8.01 13.70 -21.42
CA LYS A 368 9.18 13.28 -20.64
C LYS A 368 10.30 12.70 -21.47
N ILE A 369 10.01 12.21 -22.67
CA ILE A 369 11.04 11.72 -23.58
C ILE A 369 11.82 12.89 -24.19
N THR A 370 11.15 13.98 -24.56
CA THR A 370 11.82 15.15 -25.16
C THR A 370 12.79 15.85 -24.20
N PHE A 371 12.63 15.67 -22.88
CA PHE A 371 13.50 16.28 -21.85
C PHE A 371 14.54 15.32 -21.28
N ALA A 372 14.59 14.05 -21.72
CA ALA A 372 15.55 13.06 -21.24
C ALA A 372 16.73 12.85 -22.22
N VAL A 373 16.68 13.51 -23.38
CA VAL A 373 17.68 13.40 -24.48
C VAL A 373 18.48 14.71 -24.66
N ALA A 374 18.30 15.67 -23.75
CA ALA A 374 19.09 16.89 -23.64
C ALA A 374 19.73 16.93 -22.25
#